data_AF-A0A949E4M4-F1
#
_entry.id   AF-A0A949E4M4-F1
#
_cell.length_a   1.000
_cell.length_b   1.000
_cell.length_c   1.000
_cell.angle_alpha   90.00
_cell.angle_beta   90.00
_cell.angle_gamma   90.00
#
_symmetry.space_group_name_H-M   'P 1'
#
loop_
_entity.id
_entity.type
_entity.pdbx_description
1 polymer ?
#
loop_
_entity_poly.entity_id
_entity_poly.type
_entity_poly.pdbx_seq_one_letter_code
_entity_poly.pdbx_strand_id
1 'polypeptide(L)'
;MRRKPLFPPPVSAATGKRKRHKGKQPTSILTVNGRIDVWRIRWRCRQEGSAVVADRWLDEAEATISEGVREMACRLNQGSTSFDKTAENLARAAHPSISKEALRQLIEGEGKAVLRALQRGELQPAWTAEECRTADGVSRLYLGCDGVKVPLVTEQEKQKRRTKIREKRRRRGRRRRPLPRSKTGADQSRKELAMPENLLVSYDRCA
;
A
#
# COMPACT_ATOMS: atom_id res chain seq x y z
N MET A 1 -41.67 -14.80 -12.93
CA MET A 1 -41.17 -14.00 -11.78
C MET A 1 -39.89 -13.26 -12.18
N ARG A 2 -39.81 -11.94 -11.94
CA ARG A 2 -38.62 -11.15 -12.25
C ARG A 2 -37.55 -11.43 -11.19
N ARG A 3 -36.41 -12.00 -11.58
CA ARG A 3 -35.30 -12.29 -10.66
C ARG A 3 -34.86 -10.99 -9.98
N LYS A 4 -34.73 -11.01 -8.65
CA LYS A 4 -34.18 -9.88 -7.89
C LYS A 4 -32.75 -9.63 -8.41
N PRO A 5 -32.38 -8.37 -8.71
CA PRO A 5 -31.04 -8.06 -9.15
C PRO A 5 -30.05 -8.37 -8.03
N LEU A 6 -28.90 -8.96 -8.38
CA LEU A 6 -27.81 -9.27 -7.44
C LEU A 6 -27.37 -8.03 -6.64
N PHE A 7 -27.42 -6.86 -7.28
CA PHE A 7 -27.17 -5.56 -6.66
C PHE A 7 -28.42 -4.69 -6.77
N PRO A 8 -29.26 -4.59 -5.71
CA PRO A 8 -30.40 -3.70 -5.72
C PRO A 8 -29.95 -2.22 -5.75
N PRO A 9 -30.80 -1.30 -6.24
CA PRO A 9 -30.50 0.12 -6.24
C PRO A 9 -30.20 0.61 -4.81
N PRO A 10 -29.05 1.25 -4.55
CA PRO A 10 -28.76 1.77 -3.22
C PRO A 10 -29.73 2.90 -2.88
N VAL A 11 -30.10 2.99 -1.61
CA VAL A 11 -30.91 4.08 -1.08
C VAL A 11 -29.98 5.18 -0.57
N SER A 12 -30.34 6.44 -0.81
CA SER A 12 -29.63 7.59 -0.26
C SER A 12 -30.00 7.75 1.21
N ALA A 13 -28.99 7.74 2.09
CA ALA A 13 -29.15 8.01 3.52
C ALA A 13 -29.74 9.41 3.77
N ALA A 14 -29.36 10.41 2.94
CA ALA A 14 -29.82 11.78 3.07
C ALA A 14 -31.28 12.02 2.64
N THR A 15 -31.86 11.15 1.80
CA THR A 15 -33.22 11.38 1.25
C THR A 15 -34.19 10.22 1.43
N GLY A 16 -33.72 9.05 1.86
CA GLY A 16 -34.52 7.82 1.88
C GLY A 16 -34.94 7.33 0.50
N LYS A 17 -34.53 8.00 -0.58
CA LYS A 17 -34.93 7.66 -1.97
C LYS A 17 -33.86 6.81 -2.65
N ARG A 18 -34.30 5.92 -3.55
CA ARG A 18 -33.39 5.12 -4.38
C ARG A 18 -32.54 6.03 -5.29
N LYS A 19 -31.24 5.77 -5.34
CA LYS A 19 -30.33 6.46 -6.27
C LYS A 19 -30.73 6.13 -7.72
N ARG A 20 -30.54 7.09 -8.64
CA ARG A 20 -30.91 6.91 -10.06
C ARG A 20 -29.85 6.08 -10.78
N HIS A 21 -30.28 5.16 -11.64
CA HIS A 21 -29.42 4.40 -12.53
C HIS A 21 -28.77 5.34 -13.58
N LYS A 22 -27.44 5.32 -13.71
CA LYS A 22 -26.67 6.16 -14.66
C LYS A 22 -25.98 5.38 -15.76
N GLY A 23 -26.30 4.10 -15.90
CA GLY A 23 -25.77 3.25 -16.96
C GLY A 23 -24.73 2.27 -16.43
N LYS A 24 -24.39 1.31 -17.29
CA LYS A 24 -23.28 0.39 -17.08
C LYS A 24 -21.99 1.09 -17.49
N GLN A 25 -20.94 0.91 -16.72
CA GLN A 25 -19.60 1.40 -17.00
C GLN A 25 -18.64 0.20 -17.01
N PRO A 26 -17.78 0.07 -18.04
CA PRO A 26 -16.76 -0.96 -18.03
C PRO A 26 -15.66 -0.59 -17.04
N THR A 27 -15.04 -1.59 -16.43
CA THR A 27 -13.80 -1.47 -15.68
C THR A 27 -12.97 -2.73 -15.79
N SER A 28 -11.69 -2.63 -15.50
CA SER A 28 -10.72 -3.72 -15.60
C SER A 28 -9.98 -3.86 -14.28
N ILE A 29 -9.97 -5.07 -13.73
CA ILE A 29 -9.39 -5.36 -12.40
C ILE A 29 -8.37 -6.47 -12.54
N LEU A 30 -7.19 -6.25 -11.97
CA LEU A 30 -6.15 -7.26 -11.89
C LEU A 30 -6.41 -8.20 -10.70
N THR A 31 -6.70 -9.47 -10.99
CA THR A 31 -6.91 -10.53 -10.00
C THR A 31 -5.78 -11.54 -10.02
N VAL A 32 -5.75 -12.44 -9.04
CA VAL A 32 -4.77 -13.54 -9.00
C VAL A 32 -4.88 -14.46 -10.21
N ASN A 33 -6.07 -14.55 -10.82
CA ASN A 33 -6.30 -15.35 -12.03
C ASN A 33 -6.08 -14.55 -13.33
N GLY A 34 -5.48 -13.36 -13.22
CA GLY A 34 -5.29 -12.44 -14.35
C GLY A 34 -6.27 -11.28 -14.37
N ARG A 35 -6.25 -10.53 -15.47
CA ARG A 35 -7.05 -9.32 -15.64
C ARG A 35 -8.45 -9.70 -16.11
N ILE A 36 -9.46 -9.24 -15.38
CA ILE A 36 -10.87 -9.42 -15.74
C ILE A 36 -11.50 -8.08 -16.09
N ASP A 37 -12.40 -8.11 -17.06
CA ASP A 37 -13.20 -6.95 -17.45
C ASP A 37 -14.64 -7.14 -17.00
N VAL A 38 -15.18 -6.16 -16.29
CA VAL A 38 -16.52 -6.24 -15.68
C VAL A 38 -17.32 -4.99 -15.96
N TRP A 39 -18.63 -5.18 -16.07
CA TRP A 39 -19.59 -4.09 -16.25
C TRP A 39 -20.26 -3.79 -14.92
N ARG A 40 -20.03 -2.58 -14.40
CA ARG A 40 -20.60 -2.11 -13.13
C ARG A 40 -21.64 -1.02 -13.36
N ILE A 41 -22.66 -0.96 -12.52
CA ILE A 41 -23.71 0.04 -12.64
C ILE A 41 -23.36 1.26 -11.79
N ARG A 42 -23.35 2.44 -12.42
CA ARG A 42 -23.21 3.71 -11.70
C ARG A 42 -24.56 4.20 -11.21
N TRP A 43 -24.64 4.52 -9.93
CA TRP A 43 -25.81 5.12 -9.30
C TRP A 43 -25.52 6.56 -8.93
N ARG A 44 -26.53 7.44 -8.97
CA ARG A 44 -26.34 8.86 -8.58
C ARG A 44 -27.52 9.42 -7.79
N CYS A 45 -27.20 10.16 -6.74
CA CYS A 45 -28.09 11.09 -6.05
C CYS A 45 -27.54 12.51 -6.16
N ARG A 46 -28.39 13.54 -6.01
CA ARG A 46 -27.93 14.94 -6.05
C ARG A 46 -27.21 15.34 -4.76
N GLN A 47 -27.67 14.87 -3.59
CA GLN A 47 -27.02 15.21 -2.31
C GLN A 47 -25.76 14.38 -2.00
N GLU A 48 -25.70 13.11 -2.40
CA GLU A 48 -24.58 12.19 -2.05
C GLU A 48 -23.62 11.87 -3.20
N GLY A 49 -23.84 12.46 -4.37
CA GLY A 49 -23.00 12.18 -5.54
C GLY A 49 -23.22 10.78 -6.15
N SER A 50 -22.15 10.20 -6.69
CA SER A 50 -22.20 8.91 -7.40
C SER A 50 -21.74 7.76 -6.51
N ALA A 51 -22.28 6.56 -6.73
CA ALA A 51 -21.85 5.35 -6.05
C ALA A 51 -21.88 4.17 -7.03
N VAL A 52 -20.97 3.22 -6.85
CA VAL A 52 -20.95 1.97 -7.61
C VAL A 52 -20.93 0.81 -6.62
N VAL A 53 -22.08 0.18 -6.42
CA VAL A 53 -22.26 -0.82 -5.34
C VAL A 53 -21.37 -2.05 -5.54
N ALA A 54 -21.17 -2.45 -6.80
CA ALA A 54 -20.35 -3.60 -7.15
C ALA A 54 -18.88 -3.42 -6.75
N ASP A 55 -18.38 -2.17 -6.66
CA ASP A 55 -16.97 -1.94 -6.36
C ASP A 55 -16.60 -2.44 -4.97
N ARG A 56 -17.48 -2.31 -3.97
CA ARG A 56 -17.24 -2.89 -2.62
C ARG A 56 -16.99 -4.39 -2.60
N TRP A 57 -17.52 -5.12 -3.59
CA TRP A 57 -17.35 -6.57 -3.71
C TRP A 57 -16.18 -6.96 -4.59
N LEU A 58 -15.82 -6.10 -5.54
CA LEU A 58 -14.72 -6.33 -6.48
C LEU A 58 -13.39 -5.89 -5.88
N ASP A 59 -13.40 -4.76 -5.18
CA ASP A 59 -12.31 -4.22 -4.40
C ASP A 59 -12.82 -3.07 -3.51
N GLU A 60 -12.83 -3.27 -2.18
CA GLU A 60 -13.26 -2.25 -1.21
C GLU A 60 -12.45 -0.95 -1.30
N ALA A 61 -11.20 -1.02 -1.76
CA ALA A 61 -10.34 0.14 -1.97
C ALA A 61 -10.59 0.86 -3.30
N GLU A 62 -11.53 0.38 -4.13
CA GLU A 62 -11.75 0.81 -5.53
C GLU A 62 -10.45 0.83 -6.36
N ALA A 63 -9.45 0.03 -5.98
CA ALA A 63 -8.20 -0.06 -6.69
C ALA A 63 -8.39 -0.98 -7.92
N THR A 64 -7.65 -0.69 -8.97
CA THR A 64 -7.65 -1.51 -10.20
C THR A 64 -6.96 -2.87 -10.00
N ILE A 65 -6.65 -3.24 -8.75
CA ILE A 65 -5.87 -4.40 -8.33
C ILE A 65 -6.54 -4.99 -7.10
N SER A 66 -7.03 -6.23 -7.22
CA SER A 66 -7.73 -6.94 -6.14
C SER A 66 -6.87 -7.15 -4.90
N GLU A 67 -7.54 -7.32 -3.76
CA GLU A 67 -6.90 -7.61 -2.47
C GLU A 67 -5.96 -8.82 -2.53
N GLY A 68 -6.37 -9.93 -3.16
CA GLY A 68 -5.52 -11.11 -3.27
C GLY A 68 -4.22 -10.87 -4.04
N VAL A 69 -4.22 -9.99 -5.05
CA VAL A 69 -2.97 -9.59 -5.73
C VAL A 69 -2.13 -8.68 -4.84
N ARG A 70 -2.74 -7.77 -4.07
CA ARG A 70 -2.02 -6.90 -3.13
C ARG A 70 -1.33 -7.71 -2.04
N GLU A 71 -2.05 -8.66 -1.45
CA GLU A 71 -1.52 -9.58 -0.46
C GLU A 71 -0.35 -10.40 -1.02
N MET A 72 -0.54 -11.04 -2.17
CA MET A 72 0.51 -11.83 -2.84
C MET A 72 1.74 -10.99 -3.15
N ALA A 73 1.54 -9.76 -3.65
CA ALA A 73 2.62 -8.81 -3.92
C ALA A 73 3.41 -8.46 -2.66
N CYS A 74 2.72 -8.17 -1.55
CA CYS A 74 3.35 -7.89 -0.27
C CYS A 74 4.12 -9.10 0.28
N ARG A 75 3.53 -10.30 0.25
CA ARG A 75 4.18 -11.54 0.70
C ARG A 75 5.44 -11.86 -0.11
N LEU A 76 5.35 -11.83 -1.44
CA LEU A 76 6.51 -12.09 -2.30
C LEU A 76 7.61 -11.04 -2.17
N ASN A 77 7.24 -9.79 -1.83
CA ASN A 77 8.23 -8.74 -1.63
C ASN A 77 9.06 -8.95 -0.37
N GLN A 78 8.54 -9.63 0.67
CA GLN A 78 9.30 -9.89 1.90
C GLN A 78 10.57 -10.70 1.64
N GLY A 79 10.53 -11.64 0.70
CA GLY A 79 11.67 -12.48 0.31
C GLY A 79 12.49 -11.96 -0.86
N SER A 80 12.18 -10.77 -1.40
CA SER A 80 12.78 -10.27 -2.64
C SER A 80 13.75 -9.11 -2.38
N THR A 81 14.86 -9.09 -3.11
CA THR A 81 15.87 -8.04 -3.02
C THR A 81 15.53 -6.78 -3.84
N SER A 82 14.53 -6.85 -4.73
CA SER A 82 14.10 -5.70 -5.54
C SER A 82 12.69 -5.85 -6.09
N PHE A 83 12.03 -4.73 -6.38
CA PHE A 83 10.69 -4.74 -7.02
C PHE A 83 10.67 -5.38 -8.40
N ASP A 84 11.79 -5.35 -9.15
CA ASP A 84 11.87 -6.04 -10.44
C ASP A 84 11.78 -7.55 -10.25
N LYS A 85 12.53 -8.08 -9.27
CA LYS A 85 12.46 -9.50 -8.90
C LYS A 85 11.11 -9.89 -8.31
N THR A 86 10.49 -9.02 -7.52
CA THR A 86 9.14 -9.27 -7.01
C THR A 86 8.13 -9.34 -8.16
N ALA A 87 8.22 -8.46 -9.16
CA ALA A 87 7.35 -8.48 -10.32
C ALA A 87 7.55 -9.74 -11.18
N GLU A 88 8.80 -10.16 -11.41
CA GLU A 88 9.13 -11.43 -12.08
C GLU A 88 8.54 -12.63 -11.33
N ASN A 89 8.69 -12.66 -10.01
CA ASN A 89 8.16 -13.74 -9.16
C ASN A 89 6.63 -13.76 -9.16
N LEU A 90 5.98 -12.59 -9.11
CA LEU A 90 4.52 -12.50 -9.18
C LEU A 90 3.99 -13.00 -10.53
N ALA A 91 4.63 -12.59 -11.62
CA ALA A 91 4.27 -13.04 -12.96
C ALA A 91 4.49 -14.56 -13.12
N ARG A 92 5.53 -15.12 -12.51
CA ARG A 92 5.79 -16.57 -12.56
C ARG A 92 4.87 -17.39 -11.66
N ALA A 93 4.58 -16.92 -10.45
CA ALA A 93 3.83 -17.67 -9.44
C ALA A 93 2.32 -17.57 -9.62
N ALA A 94 1.82 -16.39 -10.04
CA ALA A 94 0.39 -16.14 -10.11
C ALA A 94 -0.09 -15.77 -11.53
N HIS A 95 0.80 -15.36 -12.45
CA HIS A 95 0.52 -14.81 -13.79
C HIS A 95 0.17 -13.30 -13.93
N PRO A 96 -0.20 -12.53 -12.87
CA PRO A 96 -0.29 -11.07 -12.97
C PRO A 96 1.02 -10.43 -13.42
N SER A 97 0.97 -9.75 -14.56
CA SER A 97 2.02 -8.84 -14.98
C SER A 97 1.76 -7.45 -14.41
N ILE A 98 2.71 -6.95 -13.63
CA ILE A 98 2.70 -5.61 -13.04
C ILE A 98 4.05 -4.96 -13.28
N SER A 99 4.04 -3.65 -13.60
CA SER A 99 5.31 -2.93 -13.74
C SER A 99 5.95 -2.73 -12.36
N LYS A 100 7.29 -2.67 -12.33
CA LYS A 100 8.09 -2.34 -11.14
C LYS A 100 7.53 -1.13 -10.38
N GLU A 101 7.20 -0.05 -11.10
CA GLU A 101 6.77 1.20 -10.47
C GLU A 101 5.36 1.08 -9.90
N ALA A 102 4.45 0.40 -10.59
CA ALA A 102 3.11 0.13 -10.05
C ALA A 102 3.19 -0.78 -8.81
N LEU A 103 4.05 -1.80 -8.84
CA LEU A 103 4.29 -2.69 -7.70
C LEU A 103 4.89 -1.95 -6.51
N ARG A 104 5.87 -1.07 -6.73
CA ARG A 104 6.46 -0.21 -5.69
C ARG A 104 5.39 0.65 -5.04
N GLN A 105 4.56 1.33 -5.83
CA GLN A 105 3.51 2.21 -5.32
C GLN A 105 2.46 1.44 -4.51
N LEU A 106 2.09 0.24 -4.98
CA LEU A 106 1.17 -0.65 -4.27
C LEU A 106 1.74 -1.02 -2.90
N ILE A 107 2.95 -1.59 -2.86
CA ILE A 107 3.54 -2.10 -1.61
C ILE A 107 3.83 -0.96 -0.63
N GLU A 108 4.35 0.18 -1.10
CA GLU A 108 4.53 1.36 -0.24
C GLU A 108 3.20 1.94 0.25
N GLY A 109 2.14 1.82 -0.55
CA GLY A 109 0.79 2.21 -0.18
C GLY A 109 0.26 1.35 0.98
N GLU A 110 0.38 0.04 0.87
CA GLU A 110 0.02 -0.93 1.91
C GLU A 110 0.84 -0.69 3.18
N GLY A 111 2.16 -0.54 3.06
CA GLY A 111 3.02 -0.23 4.21
C GLY A 111 2.60 1.04 4.94
N LYS A 112 2.23 2.11 4.21
CA LYS A 112 1.70 3.34 4.82
C LYS A 112 0.31 3.15 5.45
N ALA A 113 -0.52 2.27 4.91
CA ALA A 113 -1.81 1.94 5.51
C ALA A 113 -1.60 1.25 6.88
N VAL A 114 -0.73 0.24 6.93
CA VAL A 114 -0.35 -0.46 8.17
C VAL A 114 0.23 0.50 9.20
N LEU A 115 1.15 1.39 8.79
CA LEU A 115 1.71 2.40 9.70
C LEU A 115 0.64 3.33 10.28
N ARG A 116 -0.38 3.71 9.50
CA ARG A 116 -1.49 4.54 10.00
C ARG A 116 -2.38 3.78 10.96
N ALA A 117 -2.69 2.52 10.67
CA ALA A 117 -3.48 1.66 11.55
C ALA A 117 -2.76 1.44 12.89
N LEU A 118 -1.45 1.18 12.85
CA LEU A 118 -0.60 1.10 14.03
C LEU A 118 -0.59 2.41 14.85
N GLN A 119 -0.42 3.56 14.20
CA GLN A 119 -0.47 4.87 14.88
C GLN A 119 -1.83 5.19 15.52
N ARG A 120 -2.91 4.59 15.01
CA ARG A 120 -4.26 4.71 15.58
C ARG A 120 -4.54 3.67 16.68
N GLY A 121 -3.62 2.75 16.94
CA GLY A 121 -3.82 1.65 17.88
C GLY A 121 -4.82 0.59 17.39
N GLU A 122 -5.11 0.56 16.08
CA GLU A 122 -6.00 -0.43 15.45
C GLU A 122 -5.30 -1.80 15.32
N LEU A 123 -3.96 -1.81 15.31
CA LEU A 123 -3.14 -3.01 15.33
C LEU A 123 -2.57 -3.20 16.73
N GLN A 124 -3.04 -4.22 17.43
CA GLN A 124 -2.57 -4.58 18.77
C GLN A 124 -2.03 -6.01 18.78
N PRO A 125 -1.08 -6.32 19.68
CA PRO A 125 -0.69 -7.70 19.93
C PRO A 125 -1.92 -8.55 20.31
N ALA A 126 -1.90 -9.84 19.95
CA ALA A 126 -2.98 -10.77 20.26
C ALA A 126 -3.00 -11.24 21.73
N TRP A 127 -2.21 -10.62 22.60
CA TRP A 127 -2.04 -10.96 24.01
C TRP A 127 -1.87 -9.66 24.83
N THR A 128 -2.14 -9.75 26.12
CA THR A 128 -2.05 -8.63 27.07
C THR A 128 -0.92 -8.82 28.09
N ALA A 129 -0.41 -7.74 28.67
CA ALA A 129 0.63 -7.82 29.71
C ALA A 129 0.21 -8.65 30.94
N GLU A 130 -1.10 -8.77 31.19
CA GLU A 130 -1.66 -9.60 32.27
C GLU A 130 -1.46 -11.10 32.03
N GLU A 131 -1.32 -11.51 30.76
CA GLU A 131 -1.06 -12.89 30.34
C GLU A 131 0.41 -13.30 30.46
N CYS A 132 1.31 -12.36 30.72
CA CYS A 132 2.76 -12.60 30.86
C CYS A 132 3.15 -12.68 32.34
N ARG A 133 2.71 -13.73 33.05
CA ARG A 133 3.02 -13.92 34.49
C ARG A 133 4.22 -14.82 34.70
N THR A 134 5.07 -14.45 35.66
CA THR A 134 6.14 -15.30 36.17
C THR A 134 5.61 -16.35 37.15
N ALA A 135 6.46 -17.33 37.51
CA ALA A 135 6.13 -18.33 38.53
C ALA A 135 5.73 -17.72 39.88
N ASP A 136 6.25 -16.53 40.21
CA ASP A 136 5.93 -15.77 41.42
C ASP A 136 4.62 -14.96 41.32
N GLY A 137 3.88 -15.09 40.20
CA GLY A 137 2.58 -14.43 39.99
C GLY A 137 2.66 -12.97 39.52
N VAL A 138 3.86 -12.45 39.22
CA VAL A 138 4.07 -11.06 38.78
C VAL A 138 4.03 -10.96 37.26
N SER A 139 3.32 -9.97 36.71
CA SER A 139 3.38 -9.67 35.27
C SER A 139 4.74 -9.09 34.88
N ARG A 140 5.42 -9.71 33.91
CA ARG A 140 6.72 -9.27 33.41
C ARG A 140 6.75 -9.28 31.89
N LEU A 141 7.22 -8.18 31.30
CA LEU A 141 7.38 -8.01 29.87
C LEU A 141 8.84 -7.64 29.56
N TYR A 142 9.45 -8.37 28.63
CA TYR A 142 10.77 -8.04 28.11
C TYR A 142 10.63 -7.27 26.80
N LEU A 143 11.30 -6.13 26.70
CA LEU A 143 11.28 -5.26 25.54
C LEU A 143 12.69 -5.19 24.97
N GLY A 144 12.87 -5.73 23.77
CA GLY A 144 14.10 -5.56 22.98
C GLY A 144 13.92 -4.43 21.98
N CYS A 145 14.84 -3.47 21.98
CA CYS A 145 14.93 -2.44 20.94
C CYS A 145 16.21 -2.65 20.14
N ASP A 146 16.08 -2.95 18.85
CA ASP A 146 17.22 -3.01 17.94
C ASP A 146 17.33 -1.73 17.10
N GLY A 147 18.58 -1.32 16.86
CA GLY A 147 18.93 -0.16 16.05
C GLY A 147 19.42 -0.58 14.68
N VAL A 148 18.78 -0.11 13.61
CA VAL A 148 19.22 -0.40 12.24
C VAL A 148 19.98 0.76 11.63
N LYS A 149 21.06 0.47 10.89
CA LYS A 149 21.79 1.48 10.11
C LYS A 149 21.22 1.56 8.70
N VAL A 150 20.55 2.67 8.40
CA VAL A 150 19.96 2.91 7.07
C VAL A 150 20.93 3.70 6.20
N PRO A 151 21.24 3.23 4.97
CA PRO A 151 22.07 4.00 4.05
C PRO A 151 21.33 5.26 3.58
N LEU A 152 22.02 6.40 3.64
CA LEU A 152 21.52 7.70 3.19
C LEU A 152 22.29 8.18 1.96
N VAL A 153 21.62 9.01 1.16
CA VAL A 153 22.26 9.64 -0.01
C VAL A 153 22.93 10.94 0.42
N THR A 154 24.25 10.99 0.31
CA THR A 154 25.06 12.15 0.74
C THR A 154 24.89 13.35 -0.21
N GLU A 155 25.23 14.55 0.26
CA GLU A 155 25.21 15.74 -0.60
C GLU A 155 26.12 15.57 -1.84
N GLN A 156 27.30 14.97 -1.65
CA GLN A 156 28.23 14.69 -2.74
C GLN A 156 27.62 13.77 -3.80
N GLU A 157 26.92 12.71 -3.39
CA GLU A 157 26.24 11.80 -4.30
C GLU A 157 25.08 12.48 -5.02
N LYS A 158 24.29 13.31 -4.33
CA LYS A 158 23.22 14.10 -4.95
C LYS A 158 23.76 15.04 -6.01
N GLN A 159 24.86 15.72 -5.72
CA GLN A 159 25.50 16.63 -6.67
C GLN A 159 26.02 15.87 -7.90
N LYS A 160 26.71 14.73 -7.71
CA LYS A 160 27.15 13.86 -8.81
C LYS A 160 25.97 13.39 -9.68
N ARG A 161 24.87 12.94 -9.07
CA ARG A 161 23.64 12.53 -9.80
C ARG A 161 23.04 13.70 -10.58
N ARG A 162 23.01 14.90 -10.00
CA ARG A 162 22.48 16.11 -10.66
C ARG A 162 23.31 16.52 -11.86
N THR A 163 24.64 16.48 -11.75
CA THR A 163 25.56 16.75 -12.88
C THR A 163 25.33 15.77 -14.02
N LYS A 164 25.26 14.46 -13.74
CA LYS A 164 24.98 13.43 -14.75
C LYS A 164 23.63 13.63 -15.44
N ILE A 165 22.60 14.07 -14.70
CA ILE A 165 21.29 14.41 -15.27
C ILE A 165 21.40 15.64 -16.19
N ARG A 166 22.12 16.69 -15.78
CA ARG A 166 22.34 17.90 -16.60
C ARG A 166 23.06 17.55 -17.91
N GLU A 167 24.10 16.73 -17.86
CA GLU A 167 24.81 16.24 -19.04
C GLU A 167 23.91 15.45 -19.98
N LYS A 168 23.13 14.49 -19.45
CA LYS A 168 22.16 13.72 -20.24
C LYS A 168 21.11 14.62 -20.89
N ARG A 169 20.68 15.69 -20.22
CA ARG A 169 19.73 16.66 -20.79
C ARG A 169 20.36 17.49 -21.90
N ARG A 170 21.61 17.95 -21.72
CA ARG A 170 22.37 18.70 -22.73
C ARG A 170 22.51 17.89 -24.02
N ARG A 171 22.83 16.60 -23.91
CA ARG A 171 22.98 15.69 -25.07
C ARG A 171 21.68 15.44 -25.85
N ARG A 172 20.50 15.63 -25.25
CA ARG A 172 19.21 15.31 -25.89
C ARG A 172 18.67 16.41 -26.81
N GLY A 173 19.31 17.59 -26.90
CA GLY A 173 18.97 18.66 -27.85
C GLY A 173 17.60 19.35 -27.69
N ARG A 174 16.70 18.82 -26.84
CA ARG A 174 15.36 19.38 -26.61
C ARG A 174 15.32 20.28 -25.36
N ARG A 175 14.73 21.47 -25.47
CA ARG A 175 14.45 22.34 -24.31
C ARG A 175 13.54 21.59 -23.31
N ARG A 176 13.97 21.49 -22.06
CA ARG A 176 13.22 20.84 -20.97
C ARG A 176 12.96 21.85 -19.85
N ARG A 177 11.87 21.64 -19.12
CA ARG A 177 11.59 22.39 -17.89
C ARG A 177 12.81 22.34 -16.93
N PRO A 178 13.10 23.44 -16.21
CA PRO A 178 14.18 23.48 -15.23
C PRO A 178 14.11 22.32 -14.24
N LEU A 179 15.28 21.87 -13.77
CA LEU A 179 15.30 20.88 -12.69
C LEU A 179 14.78 21.54 -11.40
N PRO A 180 13.96 20.84 -10.59
CA PRO A 180 13.56 21.33 -9.29
C PRO A 180 14.79 21.60 -8.41
N ARG A 181 14.59 22.42 -7.36
CA ARG A 181 15.60 22.70 -6.34
C ARG A 181 16.10 21.38 -5.72
N SER A 182 17.41 21.27 -5.52
CA SER A 182 17.97 20.08 -4.85
C SER A 182 17.53 20.07 -3.39
N LYS A 183 17.11 18.90 -2.92
CA LYS A 183 16.90 18.66 -1.49
C LYS A 183 18.26 18.40 -0.83
N THR A 184 18.51 18.99 0.33
CA THR A 184 19.71 18.77 1.14
C THR A 184 19.96 17.27 1.35
N GLY A 185 21.18 16.84 1.04
CA GLY A 185 21.73 15.51 1.25
C GLY A 185 22.08 15.26 2.70
N ALA A 186 22.33 14.00 3.02
CA ALA A 186 22.87 13.66 4.33
C ALA A 186 24.35 14.05 4.41
N ASP A 187 24.79 14.34 5.62
CA ASP A 187 26.19 14.51 6.02
C ASP A 187 26.92 13.15 6.02
N GLN A 188 26.25 12.11 6.50
CA GLN A 188 26.80 10.74 6.58
C GLN A 188 26.13 9.79 5.57
N SER A 189 26.86 8.75 5.17
CA SER A 189 26.38 7.71 4.26
C SER A 189 25.44 6.69 4.92
N ARG A 190 25.44 6.63 6.25
CA ARG A 190 24.55 5.80 7.05
C ARG A 190 24.07 6.60 8.25
N LYS A 191 22.82 6.38 8.65
CA LYS A 191 22.26 6.93 9.88
C LYS A 191 21.71 5.79 10.72
N GLU A 192 22.02 5.82 12.01
CA GLU A 192 21.39 4.96 12.99
C GLU A 192 19.94 5.39 13.18
N LEU A 193 19.03 4.45 12.97
CA LEU A 193 17.63 4.60 13.24
C LEU A 193 17.30 3.64 14.38
N ALA A 194 17.05 4.18 15.56
CA ALA A 194 16.34 3.42 16.58
C ALA A 194 14.94 3.14 16.03
N MET A 195 14.52 1.88 16.03
CA MET A 195 13.13 1.57 15.71
C MET A 195 12.26 2.23 16.77
N PRO A 196 11.27 3.07 16.41
CA PRO A 196 10.39 3.66 17.41
C PRO A 196 9.68 2.54 18.18
N GLU A 197 9.40 2.76 19.46
CA GLU A 197 8.82 1.79 20.43
C GLU A 197 7.61 1.00 19.90
N ASN A 198 6.95 1.46 18.85
CA ASN A 198 5.75 0.81 18.31
C ASN A 198 6.01 -0.02 17.04
N LEU A 199 7.20 0.02 16.42
CA LEU A 199 7.41 -0.60 15.10
C LEU A 199 7.90 -2.04 15.14
N LEU A 200 8.72 -2.41 16.12
CA LEU A 200 9.28 -3.76 16.29
C LEU A 200 9.74 -3.93 17.75
N VAL A 201 8.84 -3.77 18.71
CA VAL A 201 9.07 -4.46 19.97
C VAL A 201 8.72 -5.91 19.73
N SER A 202 9.74 -6.78 19.73
CA SER A 202 9.48 -8.21 19.88
C SER A 202 8.98 -8.40 21.29
N TYR A 203 7.69 -8.68 21.41
CA TYR A 203 7.12 -9.05 22.68
C TYR A 203 7.15 -10.58 22.78
N ASP A 204 8.14 -11.10 23.47
CA ASP A 204 8.16 -12.52 23.79
C ASP A 204 7.26 -12.76 24.99
N ARG A 205 6.31 -13.69 24.83
CA ARG A 205 5.55 -14.24 25.95
C ARG A 205 6.56 -14.98 26.83
N CYS A 206 6.61 -14.64 28.12
CA CYS A 206 7.36 -15.47 29.07
C CYS A 206 6.78 -16.89 28.99
N ALA A 207 7.61 -17.85 28.58
CA ALA A 207 7.33 -19.27 28.69
C ALA A 207 7.57 -19.75 30.13
#